data_AF-A0A6A5E364-F1
#
_entry.id   AF-A0A6A5E364-F1
#
_cell.length_a   1.000
_cell.length_b   1.000
_cell.length_c   1.000
_cell.angle_alpha   90.00
_cell.angle_beta   90.00
_cell.angle_gamma   90.00
#
_symmetry.space_group_name_H-M   'P 1'
#
loop_
_entity.id
_entity.type
_entity.pdbx_description
1 polymer ?
#
loop_
_entity_poly.entity_id
_entity_poly.type
_entity_poly.pdbx_seq_one_letter_code
_entity_poly.pdbx_strand_id
1 'polypeptide(L)'
;MSSAITDLTKTMNNISSAITDLNVNVNQLLFKCNEREKPHQFDCRLSSQQFPLSSEEELQMLDTGLSQKETRDRFIAMVTRLSSDDPKTSTWFVLSHLLTPEVASKFTLLGSSSKRALQKCKFYGCIRSALTNRFLSSSVNEKDLGKLCDIPTQGYFHDIRDKMIKRNRRKQDHNSQDDYLNSQ
;
A
#
# COMPACT_ATOMS: atom_id res chain seq x y z
N MET A 1 10.17 15.49 -62.75
CA MET A 1 10.25 16.25 -61.49
C MET A 1 8.94 16.30 -60.71
N SER A 2 7.76 16.32 -61.37
CA SER A 2 6.46 16.41 -60.66
C SER A 2 6.11 15.21 -59.76
N SER A 3 6.44 13.97 -60.14
CA SER A 3 6.05 12.76 -59.38
C SER A 3 6.70 12.70 -57.99
N ALA A 4 8.00 12.95 -57.90
CA ALA A 4 8.72 12.93 -56.63
C ALA A 4 8.23 14.01 -55.65
N ILE A 5 7.79 15.16 -56.17
CA ILE A 5 7.20 16.24 -55.36
C ILE A 5 5.83 15.83 -54.82
N THR A 6 5.01 15.13 -55.63
CA THR A 6 3.72 14.60 -55.19
C THR A 6 3.88 13.52 -54.12
N ASP A 7 4.84 12.61 -54.27
CA ASP A 7 5.12 11.54 -53.30
C ASP A 7 5.65 12.10 -51.97
N LEU A 8 6.51 13.12 -52.04
CA LEU A 8 6.99 13.84 -50.86
C LEU A 8 5.83 14.54 -50.14
N THR A 9 4.95 15.22 -50.89
CA THR A 9 3.79 15.93 -50.33
C THR A 9 2.84 14.96 -49.61
N LYS A 10 2.58 13.80 -50.21
CA LYS A 10 1.75 12.74 -49.60
C LYS A 10 2.37 12.22 -48.30
N THR A 11 3.69 12.01 -48.30
CA THR A 11 4.42 11.53 -47.12
C THR A 11 4.38 12.55 -45.99
N MET A 12 4.60 13.84 -46.30
CA MET A 12 4.49 14.94 -45.32
C MET A 12 3.09 15.05 -44.71
N ASN A 13 2.04 14.89 -45.51
CA ASN A 13 0.67 14.93 -45.02
C ASN A 13 0.36 13.76 -44.08
N ASN A 14 0.82 12.55 -44.41
CA ASN A 14 0.66 11.38 -43.54
C ASN A 14 1.40 11.55 -42.19
N ILE A 15 2.63 12.08 -42.24
CA ILE A 15 3.40 12.38 -41.02
C ILE A 15 2.68 13.46 -40.20
N SER A 16 2.18 14.52 -40.83
CA SER A 16 1.44 15.59 -40.15
C SER A 16 0.18 15.09 -39.47
N SER A 17 -0.56 14.17 -40.11
CA SER A 17 -1.71 13.49 -39.51
C SER A 17 -1.28 12.68 -38.29
N ALA A 18 -0.27 11.83 -38.42
CA ALA A 18 0.21 10.99 -37.32
C ALA A 18 0.72 11.80 -36.11
N ILE A 19 1.37 12.94 -36.35
CA ILE A 19 1.79 13.87 -35.28
C ILE A 19 0.57 14.49 -34.59
N THR A 20 -0.47 14.87 -35.36
CA THR A 20 -1.69 15.44 -34.81
C THR A 20 -2.44 14.41 -33.95
N ASP A 21 -2.57 13.17 -34.44
CA ASP A 21 -3.20 12.07 -33.71
C ASP A 21 -2.41 11.74 -32.43
N LEU A 22 -1.07 11.72 -32.50
CA LEU A 22 -0.22 11.54 -31.32
C LEU A 22 -0.41 12.70 -30.33
N ASN A 23 -0.47 13.94 -30.79
CA ASN A 23 -0.70 15.10 -29.93
C ASN A 23 -2.06 15.03 -29.24
N VAL A 24 -3.12 14.62 -29.94
CA VAL A 24 -4.43 14.38 -29.32
C VAL A 24 -4.34 13.29 -28.26
N ASN A 25 -3.68 12.17 -28.55
CA ASN A 25 -3.50 11.07 -27.60
C ASN A 25 -2.66 11.47 -26.38
N VAL A 26 -1.59 12.23 -26.57
CA VAL A 26 -0.75 12.77 -25.48
C VAL A 26 -1.55 13.76 -24.64
N ASN A 27 -2.37 14.62 -25.23
CA ASN A 27 -3.24 15.53 -24.48
C ASN A 27 -4.35 14.79 -23.73
N GLN A 28 -4.92 13.74 -24.31
CA GLN A 28 -5.87 12.85 -23.61
C GLN A 28 -5.19 12.09 -22.46
N LEU A 29 -3.95 11.64 -22.65
CA LEU A 29 -3.14 11.02 -21.60
C LEU A 29 -2.78 12.02 -20.51
N LEU A 30 -2.37 13.25 -20.85
CA LEU A 30 -2.14 14.35 -19.91
C LEU A 30 -3.39 14.69 -19.12
N PHE A 31 -4.57 14.70 -19.74
CA PHE A 31 -5.84 14.90 -19.05
C PHE A 31 -6.15 13.74 -18.08
N LYS A 32 -5.98 12.49 -18.52
CA LYS A 32 -6.10 11.29 -17.66
C LYS A 32 -5.05 11.23 -16.55
N CYS A 33 -3.84 11.76 -16.79
CA CYS A 33 -2.80 11.92 -15.77
C CYS A 33 -3.14 13.06 -14.82
N ASN A 34 -3.69 14.19 -15.27
CA ASN A 34 -4.11 15.30 -14.41
C ASN A 34 -5.32 14.97 -13.53
N GLU A 35 -6.18 14.02 -13.90
CA GLU A 35 -7.12 13.40 -12.96
C GLU A 35 -6.42 12.55 -11.88
N ARG A 36 -5.24 12.00 -12.20
CA ARG A 36 -4.36 11.25 -11.28
C ARG A 36 -3.31 12.13 -10.56
N GLU A 37 -3.10 13.38 -10.99
CA GLU A 37 -2.00 14.29 -10.60
C GLU A 37 -2.43 15.69 -10.18
N LYS A 38 -3.70 15.91 -9.79
CA LYS A 38 -3.88 16.93 -8.75
C LYS A 38 -3.23 16.35 -7.49
N PRO A 39 -2.25 17.03 -6.85
CA PRO A 39 -2.00 16.81 -5.46
C PRO A 39 -3.28 17.31 -4.78
N HIS A 40 -4.29 16.45 -4.74
CA HIS A 40 -5.35 16.57 -3.79
C HIS A 40 -4.58 16.53 -2.47
N GLN A 41 -4.37 17.71 -1.87
CA GLN A 41 -4.40 17.79 -0.43
C GLN A 41 -5.57 16.92 -0.06
N PHE A 42 -5.29 15.72 0.45
CA PHE A 42 -6.34 14.94 1.05
C PHE A 42 -6.92 15.93 2.08
N ASP A 43 -8.18 16.29 1.95
CA ASP A 43 -8.77 17.25 2.85
C ASP A 43 -9.77 16.46 3.68
N CYS A 44 -9.45 16.33 4.97
CA CYS A 44 -10.08 15.53 6.02
C CYS A 44 -9.40 14.18 6.40
N ARG A 45 -8.95 14.14 7.67
CA ARG A 45 -8.51 13.07 8.59
C ARG A 45 -7.57 11.94 8.15
N LEU A 46 -7.54 11.52 6.88
CA LEU A 46 -6.52 10.59 6.38
C LEU A 46 -5.31 11.31 5.78
N SER A 47 -5.44 12.61 5.52
CA SER A 47 -4.40 13.44 4.91
C SER A 47 -3.29 13.90 5.83
N SER A 48 -3.70 14.24 7.05
CA SER A 48 -2.84 14.66 8.13
C SER A 48 -2.30 13.45 8.89
N GLN A 49 -2.78 12.24 8.59
CA GLN A 49 -2.25 11.00 9.14
C GLN A 49 -1.02 10.60 8.35
N GLN A 50 0.16 10.83 8.94
CA GLN A 50 1.42 10.40 8.34
C GLN A 50 1.61 8.90 8.61
N PHE A 51 1.75 8.13 7.53
CA PHE A 51 2.12 6.71 7.62
C PHE A 51 3.66 6.57 7.60
N PRO A 52 4.22 5.53 8.23
CA PRO A 52 3.54 4.47 9.00
C PRO A 52 3.05 4.93 10.38
N LEU A 53 1.96 4.35 10.86
CA LEU A 53 1.41 4.60 12.20
C LEU A 53 2.39 4.12 13.25
N SER A 54 2.80 5.05 14.10
CA SER A 54 3.85 4.87 15.10
C SER A 54 3.30 4.55 16.48
N SER A 55 2.02 4.85 16.73
CA SER A 55 1.36 4.65 18.02
C SER A 55 0.05 3.86 17.92
N GLU A 56 -0.42 3.40 19.07
CA GLU A 56 -1.67 2.64 19.19
C GLU A 56 -2.89 3.55 19.15
N GLU A 57 -2.74 4.78 19.61
CA GLU A 57 -3.72 5.86 19.55
C GLU A 57 -4.00 6.26 18.09
N GLU A 58 -2.95 6.39 17.27
CA GLU A 58 -3.08 6.65 15.83
C GLU A 58 -3.86 5.54 15.13
N LEU A 59 -3.60 4.29 15.52
CA LEU A 59 -4.31 3.13 14.99
C LEU A 59 -5.79 3.12 15.43
N GLN A 60 -6.08 3.48 16.68
CA GLN A 60 -7.44 3.58 17.18
C GLN A 60 -8.22 4.73 16.52
N MET A 61 -7.56 5.86 16.25
CA MET A 61 -8.13 6.97 15.50
C MET A 61 -8.50 6.55 14.08
N LEU A 62 -7.60 5.83 13.39
CA LEU A 62 -7.89 5.25 12.07
C LEU A 62 -9.09 4.32 12.14
N ASP A 63 -9.07 3.31 13.03
CA ASP A 63 -10.16 2.34 13.17
C ASP A 63 -11.52 3.03 13.46
N THR A 64 -11.52 4.05 14.30
CA THR A 64 -12.74 4.84 14.59
C THR A 64 -13.19 5.62 13.36
N GLY A 65 -12.25 6.27 12.67
CA GLY A 65 -12.48 7.06 11.45
C GLY A 65 -13.06 6.24 10.30
N LEU A 66 -12.67 4.97 10.17
CA LEU A 66 -13.19 4.03 9.17
C LEU A 66 -14.69 3.68 9.35
N SER A 67 -15.31 4.14 10.43
CA SER A 67 -16.78 4.06 10.57
C SER A 67 -17.50 5.03 9.62
N GLN A 68 -16.83 6.11 9.20
CA GLN A 68 -17.35 7.06 8.23
C GLN A 68 -17.15 6.51 6.82
N LYS A 69 -18.22 6.46 6.02
CA LYS A 69 -18.21 5.89 4.66
C LYS A 69 -17.14 6.56 3.78
N GLU A 70 -17.08 7.89 3.77
CA GLU A 70 -16.13 8.63 2.96
C GLU A 70 -14.66 8.31 3.33
N THR A 71 -14.34 8.29 4.62
CA THR A 71 -13.02 7.90 5.12
C THR A 71 -12.67 6.47 4.71
N ARG A 72 -13.62 5.54 4.83
CA ARG A 72 -13.44 4.15 4.43
C ARG A 72 -13.18 4.02 2.93
N ASP A 73 -13.95 4.70 2.10
CA ASP A 73 -13.83 4.62 0.65
C ASP A 73 -12.46 5.18 0.19
N ARG A 74 -11.99 6.27 0.82
CA ARG A 74 -10.64 6.81 0.60
C ARG A 74 -9.53 5.85 1.06
N PHE A 75 -9.69 5.21 2.22
CA PHE A 75 -8.73 4.22 2.72
C PHE A 75 -8.65 3.00 1.78
N ILE A 76 -9.79 2.50 1.30
CA ILE A 76 -9.82 1.41 0.31
C ILE A 76 -9.10 1.83 -0.98
N ALA A 77 -9.34 3.04 -1.48
CA ALA A 77 -8.64 3.55 -2.65
C ALA A 77 -7.11 3.60 -2.47
N MET A 78 -6.63 3.98 -1.28
CA MET A 78 -5.22 3.93 -0.92
C MET A 78 -4.68 2.49 -0.95
N VAL A 79 -5.37 1.54 -0.31
CA VAL A 79 -4.97 0.12 -0.30
C VAL A 79 -4.89 -0.42 -1.72
N THR A 80 -5.90 -0.15 -2.56
CA THR A 80 -5.93 -0.62 -3.95
C THR A 80 -4.75 -0.06 -4.76
N ARG A 81 -4.36 1.20 -4.54
CA ARG A 81 -3.19 1.82 -5.18
C ARG A 81 -1.86 1.23 -4.71
N LEU A 82 -1.74 0.89 -3.43
CA LEU A 82 -0.52 0.28 -2.86
C LEU A 82 -0.39 -1.21 -3.21
N SER A 83 -1.48 -1.85 -3.59
CA SER A 83 -1.49 -3.28 -3.88
C SER A 83 -0.66 -3.58 -5.15
N SER A 84 0.06 -4.70 -5.11
CA SER A 84 0.83 -5.26 -6.22
C SER A 84 0.01 -6.33 -6.96
N ASP A 85 0.59 -6.99 -7.95
CA ASP A 85 -0.08 -8.04 -8.72
C ASP A 85 -0.08 -9.40 -8.03
N ASP A 86 0.69 -9.53 -6.95
CA ASP A 86 0.71 -10.71 -6.07
C ASP A 86 0.02 -10.40 -4.72
N PRO A 87 -0.95 -11.22 -4.27
CA PRO A 87 -1.64 -11.03 -2.99
C PRO A 87 -0.73 -11.04 -1.77
N LYS A 88 0.31 -11.88 -1.76
CA LYS A 88 1.25 -11.99 -0.64
C LYS A 88 2.07 -10.70 -0.51
N THR A 89 2.64 -10.24 -1.62
CA THR A 89 3.42 -9.00 -1.71
C THR A 89 2.55 -7.79 -1.41
N SER A 90 1.31 -7.76 -1.92
CA SER A 90 0.36 -6.68 -1.65
C SER A 90 0.04 -6.55 -0.17
N THR A 91 -0.28 -7.67 0.48
CA THR A 91 -0.56 -7.70 1.92
C THR A 91 0.63 -7.19 2.72
N TRP A 92 1.84 -7.67 2.39
CA TRP A 92 3.07 -7.22 3.01
C TRP A 92 3.30 -5.72 2.85
N PHE A 93 3.21 -5.23 1.62
CA PHE A 93 3.51 -3.84 1.31
C PHE A 93 2.53 -2.89 2.00
N VAL A 94 1.24 -3.21 1.96
CA VAL A 94 0.19 -2.44 2.63
C VAL A 94 0.41 -2.41 4.14
N LEU A 95 0.66 -3.56 4.78
CA LEU A 95 0.90 -3.61 6.22
C LEU A 95 2.20 -2.88 6.62
N SER A 96 3.26 -3.00 5.83
CA SER A 96 4.52 -2.28 6.07
C SER A 96 4.39 -0.77 5.87
N HIS A 97 3.52 -0.33 4.96
CA HIS A 97 3.24 1.07 4.76
C HIS A 97 2.38 1.60 5.91
N LEU A 98 1.46 0.78 6.43
CA LEU A 98 0.52 1.20 7.46
C LEU A 98 1.12 1.23 8.87
N LEU A 99 1.96 0.25 9.23
CA LEU A 99 2.36 0.01 10.62
C LEU A 99 3.88 0.07 10.78
N THR A 100 4.34 0.73 11.84
CA THR A 100 5.73 0.57 12.27
C THR A 100 5.96 -0.84 12.84
N PRO A 101 7.20 -1.36 12.81
CA PRO A 101 7.54 -2.64 13.44
C PRO A 101 7.14 -2.71 14.91
N GLU A 102 7.25 -1.59 15.64
CA GLU A 102 6.90 -1.44 17.05
C GLU A 102 5.41 -1.72 17.27
N VAL A 103 4.54 -1.07 16.50
CA VAL A 103 3.09 -1.27 16.57
C VAL A 103 2.73 -2.66 16.07
N ALA A 104 3.26 -3.07 14.91
CA ALA A 104 2.96 -4.36 14.30
C ALA A 104 3.28 -5.54 15.23
N SER A 105 4.39 -5.46 15.99
CA SER A 105 4.80 -6.53 16.92
C SER A 105 3.76 -6.87 18.01
N LYS A 106 2.85 -5.93 18.32
CA LYS A 106 1.77 -6.08 19.32
C LYS A 106 0.55 -6.84 18.81
N PHE A 107 0.50 -7.17 17.52
CA PHE A 107 -0.63 -7.84 16.88
C PHE A 107 -0.35 -9.30 16.53
N THR A 108 -1.40 -10.09 16.53
CA THR A 108 -1.50 -11.37 15.82
C THR A 108 -2.81 -11.40 15.06
N LEU A 109 -2.95 -12.28 14.06
CA LEU A 109 -4.19 -12.39 13.28
C LEU A 109 -5.41 -12.65 14.19
N LEU A 110 -5.32 -13.65 15.06
CA LEU A 110 -6.41 -14.10 15.95
C LEU A 110 -6.35 -13.51 17.37
N GLY A 111 -5.28 -12.80 17.72
CA GLY A 111 -4.99 -12.38 19.09
C GLY A 111 -4.30 -13.48 19.91
N SER A 112 -3.83 -13.11 21.10
CA SER A 112 -3.41 -14.01 22.16
C SER A 112 -3.63 -13.33 23.52
N SER A 113 -3.35 -14.01 24.63
CA SER A 113 -3.47 -13.41 25.97
C SER A 113 -2.65 -12.12 26.16
N SER A 114 -1.61 -11.91 25.34
CA SER A 114 -0.71 -10.75 25.39
C SER A 114 -0.71 -9.89 24.14
N LYS A 115 -1.54 -10.20 23.12
CA LYS A 115 -1.50 -9.54 21.80
C LYS A 115 -2.89 -9.31 21.25
N ARG A 116 -3.09 -8.17 20.59
CA ARG A 116 -4.38 -7.82 20.02
C ARG A 116 -4.69 -8.64 18.77
N ALA A 117 -5.97 -8.96 18.61
CA ALA A 117 -6.50 -9.66 17.44
C ALA A 117 -6.72 -8.68 16.30
N LEU A 118 -5.92 -8.81 15.24
CA LEU A 118 -6.02 -7.98 14.04
C LEU A 118 -7.38 -8.12 13.34
N GLN A 119 -7.98 -9.32 13.38
CA GLN A 119 -9.32 -9.54 12.82
C GLN A 119 -10.42 -8.69 13.46
N LYS A 120 -10.18 -8.11 14.64
CA LYS A 120 -11.12 -7.19 15.29
C LYS A 120 -10.96 -5.74 14.81
N CYS A 121 -9.89 -5.42 14.09
CA CYS A 121 -9.62 -4.08 13.58
C CYS A 121 -10.35 -3.83 12.25
N LYS A 122 -10.97 -2.66 12.13
CA LYS A 122 -11.72 -2.26 10.93
C LYS A 122 -10.78 -2.00 9.76
N PHE A 123 -9.59 -1.45 10.00
CA PHE A 123 -8.59 -1.23 8.96
C PHE A 123 -8.19 -2.53 8.28
N TYR A 124 -8.01 -3.62 9.05
CA TYR A 124 -7.66 -4.91 8.49
C TYR A 124 -8.83 -5.51 7.68
N GLY A 125 -10.06 -5.36 8.17
CA GLY A 125 -11.25 -5.73 7.39
C GLY A 125 -11.31 -5.00 6.03
N CYS A 126 -10.97 -3.71 6.01
CA CYS A 126 -10.91 -2.92 4.77
C CYS A 126 -9.78 -3.37 3.85
N ILE A 127 -8.58 -3.65 4.38
CA ILE A 127 -7.44 -4.18 3.60
C ILE A 127 -7.84 -5.51 2.96
N ARG A 128 -8.35 -6.44 3.78
CA ARG A 128 -8.78 -7.76 3.32
C ARG A 128 -9.83 -7.63 2.24
N SER A 129 -10.86 -6.80 2.43
CA SER A 129 -11.90 -6.58 1.41
C SER A 129 -11.36 -5.98 0.12
N ALA A 130 -10.47 -4.98 0.19
CA ALA A 130 -9.89 -4.34 -0.97
C ALA A 130 -9.01 -5.29 -1.80
N LEU A 131 -8.16 -6.07 -1.12
CA LEU A 131 -7.31 -7.08 -1.75
C LEU A 131 -8.16 -8.20 -2.35
N THR A 132 -9.10 -8.72 -1.57
CA THR A 132 -10.09 -9.70 -2.03
C THR A 132 -10.78 -9.21 -3.30
N ASN A 133 -11.36 -8.00 -3.32
CA ASN A 133 -12.04 -7.46 -4.50
C ASN A 133 -11.11 -7.30 -5.71
N ARG A 134 -9.83 -6.97 -5.50
CA ARG A 134 -8.84 -6.89 -6.57
C ARG A 134 -8.54 -8.27 -7.18
N PHE A 135 -8.39 -9.30 -6.35
CA PHE A 135 -8.01 -10.65 -6.80
C PHE A 135 -9.22 -11.57 -7.09
N LEU A 136 -10.44 -11.11 -6.80
CA LEU A 136 -11.70 -11.83 -7.08
C LEU A 136 -11.98 -12.01 -8.58
N SER A 137 -11.35 -11.23 -9.46
CA SER A 137 -11.46 -11.44 -10.91
C SER A 137 -10.73 -12.70 -11.41
N SER A 138 -9.87 -13.34 -10.60
CA SER A 138 -9.21 -14.60 -10.95
C SER A 138 -9.84 -15.77 -10.17
N SER A 139 -10.88 -16.40 -10.73
CA SER A 139 -11.36 -17.79 -10.51
C SER A 139 -11.24 -18.50 -9.14
N VAL A 140 -11.07 -17.82 -8.00
CA VAL A 140 -10.78 -18.45 -6.70
C VAL A 140 -12.05 -18.48 -5.85
N ASN A 141 -12.30 -19.63 -5.20
CA ASN A 141 -13.43 -19.79 -4.30
C ASN A 141 -13.28 -18.90 -3.04
N GLU A 142 -14.40 -18.46 -2.45
CA GLU A 142 -14.44 -17.52 -1.31
C GLU A 142 -13.69 -18.04 -0.06
N LYS A 143 -13.59 -19.36 0.12
CA LYS A 143 -12.91 -20.00 1.25
C LYS A 143 -11.38 -19.96 1.14
N ASP A 144 -10.85 -20.07 -0.08
CA ASP A 144 -9.42 -19.97 -0.35
C ASP A 144 -8.95 -18.50 -0.43
N LEU A 145 -9.90 -17.60 -0.71
CA LEU A 145 -9.67 -16.16 -0.72
C LEU A 145 -9.39 -15.56 0.66
N GLY A 146 -10.05 -16.06 1.71
CA GLY A 146 -9.72 -15.68 3.09
C GLY A 146 -8.28 -16.04 3.45
N LYS A 147 -7.84 -17.25 3.06
CA LYS A 147 -6.47 -17.73 3.27
C LYS A 147 -5.44 -16.89 2.50
N LEU A 148 -5.84 -16.35 1.35
CA LEU A 148 -4.98 -15.55 0.47
C LEU A 148 -4.44 -14.28 1.15
N CYS A 149 -5.23 -13.65 2.03
CA CYS A 149 -4.77 -12.50 2.83
C CYS A 149 -4.30 -12.93 4.22
N ASP A 150 -4.95 -13.92 4.84
CA ASP A 150 -4.69 -14.32 6.22
C ASP A 150 -3.30 -14.98 6.38
N ILE A 151 -2.87 -15.84 5.43
CA ILE A 151 -1.55 -16.50 5.49
C ILE A 151 -0.40 -15.48 5.35
N PRO A 152 -0.37 -14.60 4.33
CA PRO A 152 0.66 -13.56 4.23
C PRO A 152 0.66 -12.60 5.42
N THR A 153 -0.52 -12.25 5.94
CA THR A 153 -0.66 -11.41 7.13
C THR A 153 0.00 -12.06 8.34
N GLN A 154 -0.29 -13.35 8.59
CA GLN A 154 0.32 -14.07 9.70
C GLN A 154 1.85 -14.14 9.56
N GLY A 155 2.36 -14.40 8.35
CA GLY A 155 3.79 -14.40 8.04
C GLY A 155 4.44 -13.04 8.30
N TYR A 156 3.82 -11.94 7.86
CA TYR A 156 4.29 -10.58 8.13
C TYR A 156 4.51 -10.33 9.62
N PHE A 157 3.48 -10.58 10.44
CA PHE A 157 3.57 -10.32 11.88
C PHE A 157 4.57 -11.24 12.58
N HIS A 158 4.73 -12.48 12.09
CA HIS A 158 5.76 -13.38 12.58
C HIS A 158 7.16 -12.81 12.34
N ASP A 159 7.45 -12.40 11.10
CA ASP A 159 8.76 -11.89 10.71
C ASP A 159 9.12 -10.58 11.39
N ILE A 160 8.15 -9.68 11.55
CA ILE A 160 8.36 -8.43 12.31
C ILE A 160 8.73 -8.73 13.76
N ARG A 161 8.03 -9.67 14.41
CA ARG A 161 8.35 -10.05 15.80
C ARG A 161 9.73 -10.68 15.92
N ASP A 162 10.10 -11.58 15.01
CA ASP A 162 11.43 -12.19 15.00
C ASP A 162 12.53 -11.12 14.82
N LYS A 163 12.32 -10.17 13.89
CA LYS A 163 13.22 -9.02 13.70
C LYS A 163 13.34 -8.16 14.97
N MET A 164 12.24 -7.92 15.67
CA MET A 164 12.22 -7.14 16.91
C MET A 164 12.96 -7.85 18.05
N ILE A 165 12.77 -9.16 18.21
CA ILE A 165 13.51 -9.97 19.19
C ILE A 165 15.02 -9.89 18.91
N LYS A 166 15.43 -10.08 17.65
CA LYS A 166 16.83 -9.96 17.22
C LYS A 166 17.39 -8.55 17.43
N ARG A 167 16.57 -7.50 17.28
CA ARG A 167 16.98 -6.10 17.54
C ARG A 167 17.21 -5.86 19.04
N ASN A 168 16.35 -6.40 19.91
CA ASN A 168 16.48 -6.22 21.35
C ASN A 168 17.71 -6.94 21.93
N ARG A 169 18.02 -8.16 21.44
CA ARG A 169 19.26 -8.88 21.82
C ARG A 169 20.51 -8.06 21.51
N ARG A 170 20.61 -7.55 20.27
CA ARG A 170 21.75 -6.70 19.84
C ARG A 170 21.93 -5.45 20.69
N LYS A 171 20.84 -4.83 21.17
CA LYS A 171 20.91 -3.67 22.07
C LYS A 171 21.42 -4.04 23.46
N GLN A 172 21.02 -5.20 23.99
CA GLN A 172 21.50 -5.67 25.28
C GLN A 172 22.98 -6.03 25.22
N ASP A 173 23.42 -6.69 24.15
CA ASP A 173 24.83 -7.04 23.94
C ASP A 173 25.69 -5.77 23.86
N HIS A 174 25.21 -4.74 23.16
CA HIS A 174 25.92 -3.45 23.03
C HIS A 174 26.01 -2.70 24.37
N ASN A 175 24.90 -2.56 25.10
CA ASN A 175 24.90 -1.89 26.40
C ASN A 175 25.79 -2.60 27.42
N SER A 176 25.81 -3.94 27.40
CA SER A 176 26.68 -4.72 28.29
C SER A 176 28.16 -4.44 28.01
N GLN A 177 28.52 -4.21 26.76
CA GLN A 177 29.92 -3.96 26.37
C GLN A 177 30.37 -2.53 26.74
N ASP A 178 29.47 -1.56 26.67
CA ASP A 178 29.73 -0.18 27.12
C ASP A 178 29.84 -0.09 28.66
N ASP A 179 29.02 -0.80 29.42
CA ASP A 179 29.10 -0.85 30.89
C ASP A 179 30.43 -1.45 31.38
N TYR A 180 30.98 -2.44 30.66
CA TYR A 180 32.31 -3.00 30.94
C TYR A 180 33.45 -1.99 30.65
N LEU A 181 33.33 -1.18 29.60
CA LEU A 181 34.33 -0.17 29.24
C LEU A 181 34.28 1.06 30.16
N ASN A 182 33.11 1.42 30.69
CA ASN A 182 32.93 2.55 31.61
C ASN A 182 33.23 2.20 33.08
N SER A 183 33.53 0.93 33.39
CA SER A 183 33.89 0.45 34.73
C SER A 183 35.41 0.23 34.92
N GLN A 184 36.23 0.62 33.94
CA GLN A 184 37.70 0.69 34.03
C GLN A 184 38.17 2.14 34.15
#